data_AF-A0A4Z1C5W1-F1
#
_entry.id   AF-A0A4Z1C5W1-F1
#
_cell.length_a   1.000
_cell.length_b   1.000
_cell.length_c   1.000
_cell.angle_alpha   90.00
_cell.angle_beta   90.00
_cell.angle_gamma   90.00
#
_symmetry.space_group_name_H-M   'P 1'
#
loop_
_entity.id
_entity.type
_entity.pdbx_description
1 polymer ?
#
loop_
_entity_poly.entity_id
_entity_poly.type
_entity_poly.pdbx_seq_one_letter_code
_entity_poly.pdbx_strand_id
1 'polypeptide(L)'
;MPGKGKDQIVLVTRQSRKEWIHPKGHRIPGMSGPASARREAYEEGGLKGRVFAHRKVVVLCGQGSKKILLTLYDMRVDKLLKRWPESRKRERIVVSVAKAGRMLSCPGMRRGMRLLQKPLR
;
A
#
# COMPACT_ATOMS: atom_id res chain seq x y z
N MET A 1 -6.77 16.87 2.59
CA MET A 1 -5.53 16.69 1.83
C MET A 1 -5.58 17.62 0.63
N PRO A 2 -4.53 18.39 0.30
CA PRO A 2 -4.56 19.24 -0.88
C PRO A 2 -4.57 18.34 -2.13
N GLY A 3 -5.69 18.40 -2.87
CA GLY A 3 -6.05 17.51 -3.97
C GLY A 3 -7.17 16.53 -3.59
N LYS A 4 -8.43 16.94 -3.79
CA LYS A 4 -9.63 16.09 -3.64
C LYS A 4 -9.43 14.81 -4.50
N GLY A 5 -9.28 13.62 -3.92
CA GLY A 5 -10.37 12.76 -3.44
C GLY A 5 -10.71 11.69 -4.49
N LYS A 6 -10.29 10.43 -4.24
CA LYS A 6 -10.45 9.17 -5.02
C LYS A 6 -9.35 8.80 -6.05
N ASP A 7 -8.68 9.76 -6.67
CA ASP A 7 -7.72 9.44 -7.76
C ASP A 7 -6.25 9.41 -7.37
N GLN A 8 -5.93 9.55 -6.08
CA GLN A 8 -4.56 9.51 -5.58
C GLN A 8 -4.25 8.23 -4.81
N ILE A 9 -3.04 7.72 -5.02
CA ILE A 9 -2.49 6.55 -4.36
C ILE A 9 -1.17 6.95 -3.72
N VAL A 10 -0.94 6.40 -2.52
CA VAL A 10 0.33 6.54 -1.83
C VAL A 10 1.19 5.32 -2.09
N LEU A 11 2.42 5.54 -2.56
CA LEU A 11 3.44 4.52 -2.73
C LEU A 11 4.63 4.82 -1.81
N VAL A 12 5.34 3.77 -1.45
CA VAL A 12 6.60 3.85 -0.71
C VAL A 12 7.70 3.10 -1.47
N THR A 13 8.96 3.45 -1.23
CA THR A 13 10.07 2.65 -1.75
C THR A 13 10.24 1.36 -0.95
N ARG A 14 10.75 0.32 -1.62
CA ARG A 14 11.24 -0.88 -0.94
C ARG A 14 12.56 -0.55 -0.23
N GLN A 15 12.78 -1.02 1.00
CA GLN A 15 14.00 -0.69 1.76
C GLN A 15 15.31 -1.00 1.01
N SER A 16 15.36 -2.11 0.26
CA SER A 16 16.60 -2.57 -0.39
C SER A 16 16.76 -2.11 -1.84
N ARG A 17 15.78 -1.41 -2.43
CA ARG A 17 15.76 -1.04 -3.87
C ARG A 17 14.92 0.21 -4.09
N LYS A 18 15.28 1.05 -5.08
CA LYS A 18 14.47 2.21 -5.50
C LYS A 18 13.21 1.84 -6.31
N GLU A 19 12.53 0.75 -5.93
CA GLU A 19 11.28 0.32 -6.54
C GLU A 19 10.08 0.79 -5.70
N TRP A 20 9.06 1.32 -6.37
CA TRP A 20 7.83 1.79 -5.73
C TRP A 20 6.84 0.64 -5.52
N ILE A 21 6.31 0.55 -4.30
CA ILE A 21 5.37 -0.48 -3.87
C ILE A 21 4.22 0.12 -3.04
N HIS A 22 3.15 -0.65 -2.86
CA HIS A 22 2.21 -0.38 -1.77
C HIS A 22 2.84 -0.72 -0.42
N PRO A 23 2.45 -0.04 0.67
CA PRO A 23 2.87 -0.41 2.00
C PRO A 23 2.49 -1.86 2.33
N LYS A 24 3.45 -2.66 2.79
CA LYS A 24 3.22 -4.08 3.07
C LYS A 24 4.32 -4.69 3.94
N GLY A 25 3.91 -5.50 4.91
CA GLY A 25 4.86 -6.32 5.68
C GLY A 25 4.35 -7.71 5.98
N HIS A 26 4.94 -8.30 7.02
CA HIS A 26 4.74 -9.70 7.35
C HIS A 26 3.47 -9.89 8.19
N ARG A 27 2.93 -11.11 8.18
CA ARG A 27 1.88 -11.45 9.15
C ARG A 27 2.48 -11.41 10.54
N ILE A 28 1.89 -10.62 11.42
CA ILE A 28 2.26 -10.56 12.84
C ILE A 28 1.37 -11.58 13.58
N PRO A 29 1.94 -12.55 14.32
CA PRO A 29 1.17 -13.48 15.13
C PRO A 29 0.20 -12.75 16.05
N GLY A 30 -1.05 -13.23 16.15
CA GLY A 30 -2.09 -12.60 16.96
C GLY A 30 -2.71 -11.31 16.39
N MET A 31 -2.26 -10.82 15.22
CA MET A 31 -2.81 -9.62 14.60
C MET A 31 -3.64 -9.95 13.35
N SER A 32 -4.83 -9.34 13.24
CA SER A 32 -5.68 -9.50 12.05
C SER A 32 -5.02 -8.87 10.81
N GLY A 33 -5.29 -9.42 9.63
CA GLY A 33 -4.77 -8.89 8.36
C GLY A 33 -4.99 -7.39 8.15
N PRO A 34 -6.20 -6.84 8.37
CA PRO A 34 -6.46 -5.40 8.29
C PRO A 34 -5.66 -4.58 9.32
N ALA A 35 -5.51 -5.10 10.55
CA ALA A 35 -4.74 -4.41 11.59
C ALA A 35 -3.25 -4.36 11.22
N SER A 36 -2.70 -5.47 10.71
CA SER A 36 -1.34 -5.53 10.18
C SER A 36 -1.16 -4.55 9.02
N ALA A 37 -2.06 -4.55 8.03
CA ALA A 37 -1.99 -3.62 6.89
C ALA A 37 -2.03 -2.14 7.32
N ARG A 38 -2.87 -1.80 8.31
CA ARG A 38 -2.92 -0.44 8.89
C ARG A 38 -1.62 -0.06 9.58
N ARG A 39 -1.03 -0.98 10.33
CA ARG A 39 0.24 -0.77 11.03
C ARG A 39 1.38 -0.54 10.03
N GLU A 40 1.50 -1.39 9.02
CA GLU A 40 2.51 -1.27 7.96
C GLU A 40 2.37 0.04 7.18
N ALA A 41 1.14 0.46 6.86
CA ALA A 41 0.89 1.75 6.23
C ALA A 41 1.39 2.93 7.10
N TYR A 42 1.24 2.84 8.42
CA TYR A 42 1.79 3.81 9.36
C TYR A 42 3.33 3.75 9.43
N GLU A 43 3.91 2.56 9.58
CA GLU A 43 5.35 2.38 9.77
C GLU A 43 6.13 2.74 8.51
N GLU A 44 5.70 2.28 7.34
CA GLU A 44 6.42 2.44 6.08
C GLU A 44 6.17 3.82 5.44
N GLY A 45 4.94 4.35 5.56
CA GLY A 45 4.50 5.56 4.84
C GLY A 45 3.96 6.69 5.72
N GLY A 46 3.89 6.52 7.04
CA GLY A 46 3.28 7.52 7.92
C GLY A 46 1.82 7.79 7.57
N LEU A 47 1.09 6.76 7.12
CA LEU A 47 -0.31 6.86 6.71
C LEU A 47 -1.21 6.59 7.91
N LYS A 48 -2.12 7.52 8.22
CA LYS A 48 -3.20 7.30 9.19
C LYS A 48 -4.54 7.35 8.48
N GLY A 49 -5.42 6.42 8.81
CA GLY A 49 -6.76 6.36 8.24
C GLY A 49 -7.45 5.03 8.50
N ARG A 50 -8.48 4.74 7.71
CA ARG A 50 -9.36 3.57 7.87
C ARG A 50 -9.05 2.51 6.83
N VAL A 51 -8.78 1.29 7.29
CA VAL A 51 -8.70 0.09 6.45
C VAL A 51 -10.08 -0.57 6.40
N PHE A 52 -10.54 -0.93 5.20
CA PHE A 52 -11.82 -1.61 5.01
C PHE A 52 -11.62 -3.13 5.00
N ALA A 53 -11.92 -3.81 6.12
CA ALA A 53 -11.65 -5.24 6.30
C ALA A 53 -12.26 -6.15 5.22
N HIS A 54 -13.43 -5.78 4.69
CA HIS A 54 -14.14 -6.52 3.64
C HIS A 54 -13.63 -6.20 2.23
N ARG A 55 -12.89 -5.10 2.03
CA ARG A 55 -12.34 -4.71 0.72
C ARG A 55 -10.89 -5.16 0.63
N LYS A 56 -10.72 -6.41 0.21
CA LYS A 56 -9.40 -7.02 0.07
C LYS A 56 -9.29 -7.82 -1.23
N VAL A 57 -8.06 -7.94 -1.71
CA VAL A 57 -7.72 -8.80 -2.85
C VAL A 57 -6.43 -9.52 -2.57
N VAL A 58 -6.39 -10.80 -2.94
CA VAL A 58 -5.16 -11.60 -2.87
C VAL A 58 -4.49 -11.56 -4.23
N VAL A 59 -3.20 -11.22 -4.25
CA VAL A 59 -2.40 -11.12 -5.48
C VAL A 59 -1.07 -11.83 -5.29
N LEU A 60 -0.51 -12.31 -6.39
CA LEU A 60 0.82 -12.92 -6.42
C LEU A 60 1.85 -11.86 -6.83
N CYS A 61 2.92 -11.71 -6.04
CA CYS A 61 4.06 -10.85 -6.38
C CYS A 61 5.37 -11.62 -6.39
N GLY A 62 6.25 -11.24 -7.31
CA GLY A 62 7.64 -11.70 -7.29
C GLY A 62 8.42 -10.98 -6.18
N GLN A 63 9.26 -11.73 -5.48
CA GLN A 63 10.24 -11.23 -4.53
C GLN A 63 11.55 -12.00 -4.75
N GLY A 64 12.43 -11.45 -5.60
CA GLY A 64 13.60 -12.19 -6.10
C GLY A 64 13.16 -13.38 -6.97
N SER A 65 13.73 -14.57 -6.72
CA SER A 65 13.34 -15.83 -7.38
C SER A 65 12.05 -16.45 -6.83
N LYS A 66 11.50 -15.92 -5.72
CA LYS A 66 10.32 -16.48 -5.06
C LYS A 66 9.05 -15.72 -5.45
N LYS A 67 7.92 -16.42 -5.41
CA LYS A 67 6.57 -15.82 -5.51
C LYS A 67 5.94 -15.79 -4.12
N ILE A 68 5.31 -14.69 -3.78
CA ILE A 68 4.61 -14.51 -2.50
C ILE A 68 3.15 -14.10 -2.73
N LEU A 69 2.26 -14.60 -1.87
CA LEU A 69 0.87 -14.15 -1.81
C LEU A 69 0.76 -12.93 -0.91
N LEU A 70 0.21 -11.85 -1.45
CA LEU A 70 -0.09 -10.62 -0.72
C LEU A 70 -1.59 -10.44 -0.62
N THR A 71 -2.08 -10.15 0.57
CA THR A 71 -3.45 -9.65 0.76
C THR A 71 -3.41 -8.14 0.84
N LEU A 72 -3.89 -7.46 -0.21
CA LEU A 72 -4.01 -6.01 -0.24
C LEU A 72 -5.37 -5.63 0.32
N TYR A 73 -5.40 -4.60 1.17
CA TYR A 73 -6.62 -4.03 1.72
C TYR A 73 -6.80 -2.61 1.22
N ASP A 74 -8.04 -2.22 0.93
CA ASP A 74 -8.35 -0.83 0.64
C ASP A 74 -8.24 0.00 1.92
N MET A 75 -7.61 1.16 1.80
CA MET A 75 -7.40 2.10 2.90
C MET A 75 -7.73 3.51 2.45
N ARG A 76 -8.68 4.15 3.14
CA ARG A 76 -8.86 5.59 3.06
C ARG A 76 -7.81 6.25 3.95
N VAL A 77 -6.88 6.98 3.36
CA VAL A 77 -5.89 7.75 4.11
C VAL A 77 -6.51 9.09 4.52
N ASP A 78 -6.57 9.35 5.82
CA ASP A 78 -7.12 10.58 6.40
C ASP A 78 -6.00 11.59 6.70
N LYS A 79 -4.79 11.11 7.03
CA LYS A 79 -3.63 11.97 7.35
C LYS A 79 -2.30 11.36 6.88
N LEU A 80 -1.45 12.23 6.35
CA LEU A 80 -0.05 11.95 6.06
C LEU A 80 0.83 12.61 7.13
N LEU A 81 1.63 11.80 7.84
CA LEU A 81 2.55 12.33 8.85
C LEU A 81 3.80 12.94 8.19
N LYS A 82 4.36 13.96 8.85
CA LYS A 82 5.63 14.59 8.49
C LYS A 82 6.85 13.77 8.93
N ARG A 83 6.75 13.12 10.10
CA ARG A 83 7.74 12.17 10.64
C ARG A 83 7.04 10.84 10.91
N TRP A 84 7.66 9.74 10.53
CA TRP A 84 7.10 8.39 10.69
C TRP A 84 8.23 7.37 10.89
N PRO A 85 7.93 6.15 11.41
CA PRO A 85 8.95 5.22 11.88
C PRO A 85 10.05 4.90 10.86
N GLU A 86 9.69 4.66 9.60
CA GLU A 86 10.66 4.33 8.54
C GLU A 86 11.03 5.50 7.63
N SER A 87 10.81 6.75 8.05
CA SER A 87 11.06 7.92 7.18
C SER A 87 12.52 8.10 6.76
N ARG A 88 13.46 7.44 7.44
CA ARG A 88 14.89 7.42 7.08
C ARG A 88 15.26 6.25 6.15
N LYS A 89 14.39 5.25 6.02
CA LYS A 89 14.62 4.03 5.22
C LYS A 89 13.78 4.01 3.95
N ARG A 90 12.72 4.82 3.89
CA ARG A 90 11.77 4.85 2.78
C ARG A 90 11.45 6.26 2.36
N GLU A 91 11.25 6.40 1.06
CA GLU A 91 10.61 7.56 0.46
C GLU A 91 9.12 7.27 0.29
N ARG A 92 8.31 8.34 0.31
CA ARG A 92 6.86 8.28 0.09
C ARG A 92 6.50 9.26 -1.02
N ILE A 93 5.63 8.83 -1.93
CA ILE A 93 5.06 9.69 -2.95
C ILE A 93 3.53 9.54 -2.99
N VAL A 94 2.85 10.65 -3.27
CA VAL A 94 1.42 10.67 -3.58
C VAL A 94 1.30 10.96 -5.08
N VAL A 95 0.69 10.04 -5.82
CA VAL A 95 0.56 10.13 -7.27
C VAL A 95 -0.85 9.78 -7.70
N SER A 96 -1.23 10.15 -8.93
CA SER A 96 -2.49 9.68 -9.50
C SER A 96 -2.49 8.16 -9.64
N VAL A 97 -3.68 7.56 -9.63
CA VAL A 97 -3.91 6.13 -9.90
C VAL A 97 -3.20 5.67 -11.17
N ALA A 98 -3.36 6.43 -12.27
CA ALA A 98 -2.76 6.11 -13.55
C ALA A 98 -1.22 6.08 -13.46
N LYS A 99 -0.63 7.06 -12.75
CA LYS A 99 0.82 7.13 -12.54
C LYS A 99 1.31 6.01 -11.61
N ALA A 100 0.60 5.71 -10.51
CA ALA A 100 0.89 4.56 -9.65
C ALA A 100 0.88 3.23 -10.44
N GLY A 101 -0.08 3.07 -11.35
CA GLY A 101 -0.17 1.91 -12.23
C GLY A 101 1.03 1.73 -13.17
N ARG A 102 1.77 2.80 -13.48
CA ARG A 102 3.03 2.75 -14.24
C ARG A 102 4.26 2.55 -13.35
N MET A 103 4.21 3.03 -12.10
CA MET A 103 5.36 2.99 -11.17
C MET A 103 5.50 1.65 -10.42
N LEU A 104 4.40 0.94 -10.17
CA LEU A 104 4.41 -0.33 -9.46
C LEU A 104 5.11 -1.43 -10.28
N SER A 105 6.27 -1.90 -9.79
CA SER A 105 7.04 -2.95 -10.46
C SER A 105 6.29 -4.29 -10.49
N CYS A 106 5.67 -4.68 -9.37
CA CYS A 106 4.91 -5.92 -9.29
C CYS A 106 3.59 -5.87 -10.10
N PRO A 107 3.39 -6.74 -11.11
CA PRO A 107 2.10 -6.85 -11.83
C PRO A 107 0.92 -7.18 -10.91
N GLY A 108 1.14 -8.01 -9.89
CA GLY A 108 0.14 -8.35 -8.88
C GLY A 108 -0.37 -7.14 -8.10
N MET A 109 0.53 -6.26 -7.63
CA MET A 109 0.14 -5.01 -6.97
C MET A 109 -0.67 -4.10 -7.90
N ARG A 110 -0.25 -3.96 -9.17
CA ARG A 110 -1.01 -3.20 -10.18
C ARG A 110 -2.42 -3.75 -10.38
N ARG A 111 -2.56 -5.08 -10.48
CA ARG A 111 -3.86 -5.75 -10.60
C ARG A 111 -4.71 -5.52 -9.36
N GLY A 112 -4.14 -5.69 -8.17
CA GLY A 112 -4.87 -5.50 -6.91
C GLY A 112 -5.38 -4.07 -6.74
N MET A 113 -4.54 -3.08 -7.05
CA MET A 113 -4.93 -1.66 -7.06
C MET A 113 -6.14 -1.41 -7.96
N ARG A 114 -6.12 -1.92 -9.20
CA ARG A 114 -7.26 -1.76 -10.13
C ARG A 114 -8.54 -2.45 -9.65
N LEU A 115 -8.41 -3.61 -9.01
CA LEU A 115 -9.57 -4.34 -8.48
C LEU A 115 -10.21 -3.63 -7.30
N LEU A 116 -9.41 -3.02 -6.42
CA LEU A 116 -9.89 -2.30 -5.24
C LEU A 116 -10.49 -0.93 -5.56
N GLN A 117 -10.18 -0.34 -6.72
CA GLN A 117 -10.78 0.93 -7.16
C GLN A 117 -12.23 0.82 -7.60
N LYS A 118 -12.70 -0.39 -7.92
CA LYS A 118 -14.10 -0.59 -8.28
C LYS A 118 -14.98 -0.23 -7.07
N PRO A 119 -16.05 0.57 -7.25
CA PRO A 119 -17.00 0.82 -6.17
C PRO A 119 -17.59 -0.51 -5.69
N LEU A 120 -18.01 -0.53 -4.42
CA LEU A 120 -18.82 -1.62 -3.88
C LEU A 120 -20.05 -1.76 -4.79
N ARG A 121 -20.28 -2.97 -5.32
CA ARG A 121 -21.57 -3.32 -5.89
C ARG A 121 -22.55 -3.57 -4.76
#